data_AF-A0A8C5LTW5-F1
#
_entry.id   AF-A0A8C5LTW5-F1
#
_cell.length_a   1.000
_cell.length_b   1.000
_cell.length_c   1.000
_cell.angle_alpha   90.00
_cell.angle_beta   90.00
_cell.angle_gamma   90.00
#
_symmetry.space_group_name_H-M   'P 1'
#
loop_
_entity.id
_entity.type
_entity.pdbx_description
1 polymer ?
#
loop_
_entity_poly.entity_id
_entity_poly.type
_entity_poly.pdbx_seq_one_letter_code
_entity_poly.pdbx_strand_id
1 'polypeptide(L)'
;MIILKTMMKTRSRYLHIYSICMLILFDSSSVSVAISQTDVWGELSKKVILPCPFKPGKDEVIHWNDLNPGTKPVHSYYYRMDKLDNQDPAYSGRTSLFPSELSQGNASLLITDVQKSDEKNYSCYVGTSSSSVEHEIRLHITAFENPTIKYTSKNDRRQLNCSVKNSTPEDAISVVWLQNNMSVAAGIDFHIENSTDILQCVIHHAYLDRTWTGYWEMTELSTEQHKVKLECKVCQSIQQNFSVQWTKRTNFSEIEVASMDSVKKTLQPADGYKQRLEQASDDEYAFYIKDLGTEDTGEYLCTTVQINGMQIIVTSLTVKGVEGNKALIIGLIIGGICFVLGIAGLRYWYKSRGRNQDDVVRGLGAMRKGQQISLDEAKICTTTIVNVGNKPVFNRSLSKEKFINCIDLVCVLEKL
;
A
#
# COMPACT_ATOMS: atom_id res chain seq x y z
N MET A 1 -77.79 -6.52 65.99
CA MET A 1 -76.34 -6.72 65.72
C MET A 1 -76.02 -7.83 64.70
N ILE A 2 -76.79 -8.92 64.61
CA ILE A 2 -76.47 -10.06 63.72
C ILE A 2 -76.62 -9.73 62.22
N ILE A 3 -77.68 -9.00 61.83
CA ILE A 3 -77.98 -8.64 60.42
C ILE A 3 -76.88 -7.75 59.79
N LEU A 4 -76.30 -6.81 60.55
CA LEU A 4 -75.19 -5.98 60.06
C LEU A 4 -73.95 -6.82 59.72
N LYS A 5 -73.59 -7.80 60.57
CA LYS A 5 -72.45 -8.70 60.32
C LYS A 5 -72.66 -9.57 59.07
N THR A 6 -73.89 -9.99 58.79
CA THR A 6 -74.20 -10.73 57.55
C THR A 6 -74.09 -9.82 56.32
N MET A 7 -74.70 -8.63 56.34
CA MET A 7 -74.64 -7.72 55.19
C MET A 7 -73.21 -7.24 54.88
N MET A 8 -72.38 -6.97 55.90
CA MET A 8 -70.96 -6.62 55.69
C MET A 8 -70.15 -7.78 55.09
N LYS A 9 -70.40 -9.02 55.52
CA LYS A 9 -69.71 -10.22 55.00
C LYS A 9 -70.10 -10.54 53.55
N THR A 10 -71.35 -10.30 53.16
CA THR A 10 -71.80 -10.42 51.77
C THR A 10 -71.20 -9.34 50.88
N ARG A 11 -71.18 -8.07 51.34
CA ARG A 11 -70.62 -6.94 50.59
C ARG A 11 -69.11 -7.07 50.35
N SER A 12 -68.36 -7.58 51.35
CA SER A 12 -66.94 -7.94 51.21
C SER A 12 -66.70 -9.05 50.18
N ARG A 13 -67.54 -10.09 50.17
CA ARG A 13 -67.44 -11.17 49.15
C ARG A 13 -67.68 -10.66 47.73
N TYR A 14 -68.67 -9.80 47.52
CA TYR A 14 -68.88 -9.17 46.20
C TYR A 14 -67.71 -8.27 45.79
N LEU A 15 -67.11 -7.52 46.72
CA LEU A 15 -65.92 -6.70 46.44
C LEU A 15 -64.71 -7.57 46.03
N HIS A 16 -64.48 -8.69 46.71
CA HIS A 16 -63.41 -9.62 46.34
C HIS A 16 -63.67 -10.29 44.98
N ILE A 17 -64.91 -10.67 44.67
CA ILE A 17 -65.26 -11.22 43.36
C ILE A 17 -65.04 -10.16 42.25
N TYR A 18 -65.45 -8.90 42.47
CA TYR A 18 -65.18 -7.81 41.53
C TYR A 18 -63.67 -7.56 41.37
N SER A 19 -62.90 -7.60 42.47
CA SER A 19 -61.45 -7.42 42.42
C SER A 19 -60.73 -8.56 41.69
N ILE A 20 -61.18 -9.81 41.86
CA ILE A 20 -60.64 -10.97 41.13
C ILE A 20 -61.03 -10.89 39.65
N CYS A 21 -62.27 -10.50 39.34
CA CYS A 21 -62.73 -10.32 37.96
C CYS A 21 -61.95 -9.19 37.25
N MET A 22 -61.69 -8.07 37.94
CA MET A 22 -60.83 -7.00 37.42
C MET A 22 -59.38 -7.48 37.23
N LEU A 23 -58.81 -8.27 38.15
CA LEU A 23 -57.47 -8.85 37.96
C LEU A 23 -57.39 -9.80 36.75
N ILE A 24 -58.45 -10.57 36.48
CA ILE A 24 -58.54 -11.43 35.29
C ILE A 24 -58.73 -10.60 34.00
N LEU A 25 -59.38 -9.43 34.08
CA LEU A 25 -59.54 -8.50 32.95
C LEU A 25 -58.31 -7.60 32.71
N PHE A 26 -57.35 -7.57 33.63
CA PHE A 26 -56.07 -6.85 33.48
C PHE A 26 -54.90 -7.73 33.06
N ASP A 27 -55.05 -9.06 33.00
CA ASP A 27 -54.07 -9.94 32.34
C ASP A 27 -54.28 -9.92 30.82
N SER A 28 -54.17 -8.72 30.24
CA SER A 28 -53.92 -8.54 28.81
C SER A 28 -52.44 -8.81 28.53
N SER A 29 -51.98 -10.02 28.84
CA SER A 29 -50.72 -10.54 28.33
C SER A 29 -50.84 -10.57 26.81
N SER A 30 -50.23 -9.57 26.16
CA SER A 30 -50.13 -9.52 24.72
C SER A 30 -49.37 -10.74 24.26
N VAL A 31 -50.10 -11.70 23.67
CA VAL A 31 -49.50 -12.78 22.90
C VAL A 31 -48.85 -12.13 21.68
N SER A 32 -47.59 -11.72 21.84
CA SER A 32 -46.73 -11.37 20.72
C SER A 32 -46.55 -12.65 19.91
N VAL A 33 -47.35 -12.79 18.85
CA VAL A 33 -47.07 -13.75 17.80
C VAL A 33 -45.68 -13.38 17.27
N ALA A 34 -44.70 -14.22 17.58
CA ALA A 34 -43.36 -14.07 17.04
C ALA A 34 -43.45 -14.34 15.53
N ILE A 35 -43.61 -13.27 14.75
CA ILE A 35 -43.48 -13.32 13.30
C ILE A 35 -42.04 -13.77 13.04
N SER A 36 -41.88 -14.90 12.37
CA SER A 36 -40.56 -15.50 12.11
C SER A 36 -39.84 -14.73 11.01
N GLN A 37 -39.30 -13.56 11.36
CA GLN A 37 -38.43 -12.79 10.47
C GLN A 37 -37.24 -13.65 10.05
N THR A 38 -36.99 -13.72 8.74
CA THR A 38 -35.88 -14.51 8.17
C THR A 38 -34.78 -13.60 7.67
N ASP A 39 -33.59 -13.68 8.29
CA ASP A 39 -32.41 -12.94 7.82
C ASP A 39 -31.77 -13.59 6.59
N VAL A 40 -31.45 -12.78 5.58
CA VAL A 40 -30.77 -13.18 4.34
C VAL A 40 -29.63 -12.22 4.09
N TRP A 41 -28.50 -12.74 3.60
CA TRP A 41 -27.32 -11.95 3.24
C TRP A 41 -27.13 -11.94 1.73
N GLY A 42 -27.09 -10.75 1.11
CA GLY A 42 -26.82 -10.55 -0.31
C GLY A 42 -25.50 -9.83 -0.55
N GLU A 43 -24.67 -10.29 -1.48
CA GLU A 43 -23.43 -9.62 -1.86
C GLU A 43 -23.69 -8.55 -2.93
N LEU A 44 -23.10 -7.35 -2.78
CA LEU A 44 -23.19 -6.26 -3.75
C LEU A 44 -22.84 -6.71 -5.17
N SER A 45 -23.59 -6.20 -6.16
CA SER A 45 -23.46 -6.52 -7.58
C SER A 45 -23.63 -8.02 -7.93
N LYS A 46 -24.07 -8.87 -6.99
CA LYS A 46 -24.37 -10.29 -7.22
C LYS A 46 -25.88 -10.53 -7.33
N LYS A 47 -26.29 -11.78 -7.13
CA LYS A 47 -27.68 -12.21 -7.05
C LYS A 47 -27.97 -12.69 -5.63
N VAL A 48 -29.17 -12.44 -5.14
CA VAL A 48 -29.68 -12.97 -3.86
C VAL A 48 -31.06 -13.58 -4.08
N ILE A 49 -31.39 -14.62 -3.31
CA ILE A 49 -32.72 -15.23 -3.32
C ILE A 49 -33.37 -14.98 -1.95
N LEU A 50 -34.49 -14.27 -1.95
CA LEU A 50 -35.30 -14.07 -0.75
C LEU A 50 -36.28 -15.24 -0.64
N PRO A 51 -36.23 -16.05 0.44
CA PRO A 51 -37.02 -17.27 0.55
C PRO A 51 -38.49 -16.97 0.85
N CYS A 52 -39.41 -17.66 0.18
CA CYS A 52 -40.83 -17.59 0.50
C CYS A 52 -41.55 -18.93 0.24
N PRO A 53 -41.52 -19.86 1.21
CA PRO A 53 -42.22 -21.14 1.12
C PRO A 53 -43.72 -21.00 1.43
N PHE A 54 -44.58 -21.67 0.67
CA PHE A 54 -46.02 -21.68 0.88
C PHE A 54 -46.61 -23.08 0.63
N LYS A 55 -47.85 -23.31 1.08
CA LYS A 55 -48.55 -24.57 0.79
C LYS A 55 -49.11 -24.51 -0.64
N PRO A 56 -48.76 -25.46 -1.54
CA PRO A 56 -49.30 -25.49 -2.89
C PRO A 56 -50.83 -25.46 -2.90
N GLY A 57 -51.39 -24.68 -3.81
CA GLY A 57 -52.83 -24.51 -3.99
C GLY A 57 -53.16 -24.13 -5.43
N LYS A 58 -54.42 -23.78 -5.70
CA LYS A 58 -54.81 -23.21 -6.99
C LYS A 58 -54.82 -21.69 -6.91
N ASP A 59 -54.67 -21.08 -8.09
CA ASP A 59 -54.85 -19.65 -8.35
C ASP A 59 -53.99 -18.79 -7.42
N GLU A 60 -52.69 -19.08 -7.46
CA GLU A 60 -51.68 -18.43 -6.64
C GLU A 60 -51.53 -16.93 -6.96
N VAL A 61 -51.59 -16.11 -5.91
CA VAL A 61 -51.42 -14.66 -5.93
C VAL A 61 -50.24 -14.32 -5.03
N ILE A 62 -49.18 -13.78 -5.61
CA ILE A 62 -47.90 -13.54 -4.94
C ILE A 62 -47.59 -12.06 -5.02
N HIS A 63 -47.31 -11.44 -3.87
CA HIS A 63 -46.85 -10.07 -3.77
C HIS A 63 -45.59 -10.01 -2.92
N TRP A 64 -44.52 -9.46 -3.49
CA TRP A 64 -43.34 -9.04 -2.75
C TRP A 64 -43.38 -7.53 -2.61
N ASN A 65 -43.31 -7.05 -1.37
CA ASN A 65 -43.40 -5.64 -1.02
C ASN A 65 -42.22 -5.23 -0.14
N ASP A 66 -41.78 -3.99 -0.29
CA ASP A 66 -40.93 -3.31 0.68
C ASP A 66 -41.81 -2.93 1.89
N LEU A 67 -41.38 -3.23 3.12
CA LEU A 67 -42.16 -2.89 4.32
C LEU A 67 -42.07 -1.41 4.71
N ASN A 68 -41.23 -0.62 4.05
CA ASN A 68 -41.24 0.83 4.20
C ASN A 68 -42.56 1.43 3.65
N PRO A 69 -43.20 2.37 4.38
CA PRO A 69 -44.52 2.89 4.00
C PRO A 69 -44.47 3.76 2.74
N GLY A 70 -45.52 3.66 1.91
CA GLY A 70 -45.67 4.46 0.69
C GLY A 70 -44.88 3.96 -0.53
N THR A 71 -44.28 2.78 -0.43
CA THR A 71 -43.54 2.13 -1.52
C THR A 71 -44.46 1.47 -2.54
N LYS A 72 -43.92 1.20 -3.73
CA LYS A 72 -44.56 0.37 -4.76
C LYS A 72 -44.18 -1.11 -4.54
N PRO A 73 -44.95 -2.07 -5.08
CA PRO A 73 -44.59 -3.50 -5.03
C PRO A 73 -43.22 -3.76 -5.66
N VAL A 74 -42.42 -4.61 -5.01
CA VAL A 74 -41.09 -5.06 -5.47
C VAL A 74 -41.24 -6.08 -6.59
N HIS A 75 -42.23 -6.97 -6.47
CA HIS A 75 -42.65 -7.89 -7.53
C HIS A 75 -44.11 -8.31 -7.30
N SER A 76 -44.83 -8.69 -8.35
CA SER A 76 -46.21 -9.19 -8.23
C SER A 76 -46.52 -10.19 -9.34
N TYR A 77 -47.20 -11.27 -8.98
CA TYR A 77 -47.60 -12.34 -9.89
C TYR A 77 -49.02 -12.80 -9.55
N TYR A 78 -49.90 -12.83 -10.55
CA TYR A 78 -51.25 -13.35 -10.43
C TYR A 78 -51.86 -13.59 -11.83
N TYR A 79 -52.88 -14.45 -11.92
CA TYR A 79 -53.38 -15.00 -13.19
C TYR A 79 -52.27 -15.66 -14.04
N ARG A 80 -51.33 -16.35 -13.37
CA ARG A 80 -50.22 -17.11 -13.97
C ARG A 80 -49.24 -16.30 -14.81
N MET A 81 -49.03 -15.04 -14.45
CA MET A 81 -48.06 -14.16 -15.11
C MET A 81 -47.59 -13.06 -14.16
N ASP A 82 -46.39 -12.54 -14.43
CA ASP A 82 -45.84 -11.37 -13.75
C ASP A 82 -46.68 -10.11 -14.06
N LYS A 83 -46.75 -9.20 -13.10
CA LYS A 83 -47.62 -8.01 -13.09
C LYS A 83 -46.82 -6.78 -12.70
N LEU A 84 -45.89 -6.42 -13.58
CA LEU A 84 -44.82 -5.45 -13.31
C LEU A 84 -45.18 -3.99 -13.67
N ASP A 85 -46.38 -3.73 -14.23
CA ASP A 85 -46.80 -2.38 -14.66
C ASP A 85 -46.76 -1.34 -13.52
N ASN A 86 -47.02 -1.78 -12.29
CA ASN A 86 -46.99 -0.97 -11.07
C ASN A 86 -45.75 -1.21 -10.19
N GLN A 87 -44.74 -1.95 -10.69
CA GLN A 87 -43.52 -2.25 -9.95
C GLN A 87 -42.80 -0.96 -9.52
N ASP A 88 -42.10 -1.01 -8.39
CA ASP A 88 -41.12 0.01 -8.05
C ASP A 88 -39.98 0.03 -9.11
N PRO A 89 -39.71 1.18 -9.77
CA PRO A 89 -38.69 1.27 -10.82
C PRO A 89 -37.29 0.83 -10.39
N ALA A 90 -36.94 0.88 -9.10
CA ALA A 90 -35.65 0.43 -8.59
C ALA A 90 -35.42 -1.08 -8.81
N TYR A 91 -36.48 -1.87 -9.00
CA TYR A 91 -36.45 -3.32 -9.20
C TYR A 91 -36.75 -3.76 -10.64
N SER A 92 -37.00 -2.80 -11.54
CA SER A 92 -37.31 -3.05 -12.95
C SER A 92 -36.22 -3.86 -13.65
N GLY A 93 -36.57 -5.03 -14.18
CA GLY A 93 -35.63 -5.94 -14.84
C GLY A 93 -34.61 -6.62 -13.91
N ARG A 94 -34.69 -6.39 -12.59
CA ARG A 94 -33.81 -6.97 -11.57
C ARG A 94 -34.43 -8.12 -10.80
N THR A 95 -35.75 -8.35 -10.91
CA THR A 95 -36.46 -9.37 -10.11
C THR A 95 -37.15 -10.43 -10.95
N SER A 96 -37.18 -11.67 -10.44
CA SER A 96 -37.91 -12.78 -11.04
C SER A 96 -38.29 -13.83 -10.00
N LEU A 97 -39.48 -14.43 -10.14
CA LEU A 97 -39.85 -15.66 -9.44
C LEU A 97 -39.27 -16.89 -10.15
N PHE A 98 -39.57 -18.08 -9.63
CA PHE A 98 -39.22 -19.38 -10.22
C PHE A 98 -40.50 -20.12 -10.68
N PRO A 99 -41.02 -19.89 -11.91
CA PRO A 99 -42.33 -20.41 -12.33
C PRO A 99 -42.50 -21.94 -12.21
N SER A 100 -41.42 -22.70 -12.41
CA SER A 100 -41.38 -24.17 -12.27
C SER A 100 -41.47 -24.67 -10.82
N GLU A 101 -41.28 -23.79 -9.84
CA GLU A 101 -41.29 -24.12 -8.41
C GLU A 101 -42.52 -23.57 -7.68
N LEU A 102 -43.28 -22.65 -8.30
CA LEU A 102 -44.56 -22.16 -7.76
C LEU A 102 -45.52 -23.32 -7.45
N SER A 103 -45.67 -24.28 -8.37
CA SER A 103 -46.51 -25.48 -8.17
C SER A 103 -46.00 -26.43 -7.08
N GLN A 104 -44.75 -26.24 -6.62
CA GLN A 104 -44.12 -26.99 -5.55
C GLN A 104 -44.16 -26.23 -4.20
N GLY A 105 -44.72 -25.02 -4.18
CA GLY A 105 -44.85 -24.20 -2.98
C GLY A 105 -43.67 -23.28 -2.73
N ASN A 106 -42.91 -22.91 -3.75
CA ASN A 106 -41.80 -21.95 -3.62
C ASN A 106 -42.10 -20.65 -4.38
N ALA A 107 -42.36 -19.56 -3.66
CA ALA A 107 -42.57 -18.20 -4.20
C ALA A 107 -41.34 -17.28 -3.97
N SER A 108 -40.16 -17.86 -3.79
CA SER A 108 -38.91 -17.11 -3.55
C SER A 108 -38.60 -16.14 -4.68
N LEU A 109 -38.07 -14.97 -4.32
CA LEU A 109 -37.71 -13.92 -5.26
C LEU A 109 -36.20 -13.90 -5.52
N LEU A 110 -35.80 -14.05 -6.78
CA LEU A 110 -34.45 -13.70 -7.21
C LEU A 110 -34.37 -12.17 -7.39
N ILE A 111 -33.37 -11.54 -6.77
CA ILE A 111 -32.95 -10.17 -7.07
C ILE A 111 -31.54 -10.22 -7.66
N THR A 112 -31.32 -9.56 -8.79
CA THR A 112 -30.03 -9.48 -9.49
C THR A 112 -29.44 -8.07 -9.46
N ASP A 113 -28.12 -7.97 -9.57
CA ASP A 113 -27.39 -6.70 -9.42
C ASP A 113 -27.73 -6.05 -8.08
N VAL A 114 -27.49 -6.76 -6.97
CA VAL A 114 -27.87 -6.32 -5.62
C VAL A 114 -27.18 -5.00 -5.25
N GLN A 115 -27.96 -4.03 -4.76
CA GLN A 115 -27.54 -2.66 -4.44
C GLN A 115 -27.68 -2.39 -2.95
N LYS A 116 -26.91 -1.42 -2.42
CA LYS A 116 -26.98 -1.04 -1.00
C LYS A 116 -28.38 -0.53 -0.58
N SER A 117 -29.14 0.03 -1.51
CA SER A 117 -30.53 0.46 -1.30
C SER A 117 -31.52 -0.70 -1.13
N ASP A 118 -31.12 -1.94 -1.42
CA ASP A 118 -31.97 -3.11 -1.22
C ASP A 118 -31.92 -3.62 0.24
N GLU A 119 -31.04 -3.09 1.10
CA GLU A 119 -30.92 -3.46 2.52
C GLU A 119 -32.15 -3.03 3.32
N LYS A 120 -33.13 -3.93 3.40
CA LYS A 120 -34.51 -3.64 3.82
C LYS A 120 -35.20 -4.87 4.38
N ASN A 121 -36.33 -4.62 5.05
CA ASN A 121 -37.31 -5.66 5.36
C ASN A 121 -38.32 -5.74 4.22
N TYR A 122 -38.57 -6.96 3.74
CA TYR A 122 -39.52 -7.30 2.69
C TYR A 122 -40.64 -8.15 3.28
N SER A 123 -41.86 -7.97 2.80
CA SER A 123 -42.95 -8.93 2.99
C SER A 123 -43.13 -9.75 1.71
N CYS A 124 -43.21 -11.07 1.85
CA CYS A 124 -43.77 -11.96 0.84
C CYS A 124 -45.15 -12.43 1.29
N TYR A 125 -46.18 -11.95 0.62
CA TYR A 125 -47.54 -12.47 0.71
C TYR A 125 -47.78 -13.51 -0.38
N VAL A 126 -48.32 -14.68 -0.01
CA VAL A 126 -48.82 -15.67 -0.96
C VAL A 126 -50.23 -16.11 -0.57
N GLY A 127 -51.20 -15.79 -1.42
CA GLY A 127 -52.57 -16.28 -1.36
C GLY A 127 -52.80 -17.43 -2.36
N THR A 128 -53.59 -18.41 -1.96
CA THR A 128 -54.13 -19.48 -2.82
C THR A 128 -55.60 -19.68 -2.51
N SER A 129 -56.31 -20.46 -3.33
CA SER A 129 -57.72 -20.84 -3.09
C SER A 129 -58.00 -21.51 -1.74
N SER A 130 -56.97 -22.01 -1.05
CA SER A 130 -57.08 -22.82 0.19
C SER A 130 -56.41 -22.21 1.42
N SER A 131 -55.47 -21.28 1.25
CA SER A 131 -54.72 -20.67 2.34
C SER A 131 -53.95 -19.44 1.88
N SER A 132 -53.74 -18.48 2.79
CA SER A 132 -52.73 -17.42 2.63
C SER A 132 -51.61 -17.56 3.67
N VAL A 133 -50.40 -17.18 3.31
CA VAL A 133 -49.25 -17.00 4.20
C VAL A 133 -48.61 -15.65 3.94
N GLU A 134 -47.96 -15.09 4.96
CA GLU A 134 -47.12 -13.91 4.84
C GLU A 134 -45.83 -14.14 5.63
N HIS A 135 -44.69 -13.83 5.02
CA HIS A 135 -43.36 -13.97 5.61
C HIS A 135 -42.65 -12.62 5.59
N GLU A 136 -41.94 -12.30 6.66
CA GLU A 136 -41.03 -11.15 6.71
C GLU A 136 -39.59 -11.61 6.48
N ILE A 137 -38.91 -11.02 5.50
CA ILE A 137 -37.53 -11.32 5.14
C ILE A 137 -36.71 -10.05 5.35
N ARG A 138 -35.62 -10.13 6.12
CA ARG A 138 -34.67 -9.03 6.30
C ARG A 138 -33.43 -9.28 5.44
N LEU A 139 -33.24 -8.46 4.42
CA LEU A 139 -32.04 -8.51 3.58
C LEU A 139 -30.96 -7.60 4.17
N HIS A 140 -29.83 -8.19 4.54
CA HIS A 140 -28.58 -7.51 4.87
C HIS A 140 -27.63 -7.52 3.68
N ILE A 141 -26.88 -6.45 3.47
CA ILE A 141 -25.95 -6.35 2.35
C ILE A 141 -24.50 -6.59 2.80
N THR A 142 -23.78 -7.37 2.00
CA THR A 142 -22.36 -7.67 2.18
C THR A 142 -21.52 -7.15 1.03
N ALA A 143 -20.27 -6.81 1.34
CA ALA A 143 -19.27 -6.41 0.35
C ALA A 143 -17.90 -6.92 0.78
N PHE A 144 -17.09 -7.38 -0.19
CA PHE A 144 -15.69 -7.75 0.03
C PHE A 144 -14.88 -7.41 -1.23
N GLU A 145 -14.67 -6.12 -1.45
CA GLU A 145 -14.14 -5.62 -2.72
C GLU A 145 -12.76 -4.97 -2.57
N ASN A 146 -11.85 -5.35 -3.46
CA ASN A 146 -10.47 -4.86 -3.53
C ASN A 146 -9.70 -5.02 -2.20
N PRO A 147 -9.58 -6.25 -1.66
CA PRO A 147 -8.58 -6.56 -0.64
C PRO A 147 -7.16 -6.31 -1.21
N THR A 148 -6.27 -5.76 -0.38
CA THR A 148 -4.93 -5.36 -0.81
C THR A 148 -3.94 -5.34 0.35
N ILE A 149 -2.69 -5.66 0.04
CA ILE A 149 -1.53 -5.41 0.89
C ILE A 149 -0.70 -4.32 0.22
N LYS A 150 -0.25 -3.33 1.00
CA LYS A 150 0.52 -2.18 0.53
C LYS A 150 1.80 -2.07 1.33
N TYR A 151 2.93 -2.01 0.63
CA TYR A 151 4.23 -1.74 1.21
C TYR A 151 4.58 -0.26 1.11
N THR A 152 5.03 0.33 2.21
CA THR A 152 5.55 1.71 2.29
C THR A 152 6.91 1.72 2.99
N SER A 153 7.86 2.48 2.43
CA SER A 153 9.18 2.73 3.01
C SER A 153 9.38 4.25 3.09
N LYS A 154 9.64 4.80 4.29
CA LYS A 154 9.89 6.24 4.52
C LYS A 154 10.89 6.42 5.65
N ASN A 155 11.97 7.17 5.41
CA ASN A 155 13.03 7.44 6.39
C ASN A 155 13.51 6.14 7.06
N ASP A 156 13.81 5.12 6.24
CA ASP A 156 14.22 3.76 6.63
C ASP A 156 13.20 2.97 7.48
N ARG A 157 12.01 3.54 7.75
CA ARG A 157 10.90 2.83 8.39
C ARG A 157 10.03 2.17 7.34
N ARG A 158 9.97 0.84 7.40
CA ARG A 158 9.15 -0.02 6.53
C ARG A 158 7.84 -0.39 7.22
N GLN A 159 6.73 -0.30 6.51
CA GLN A 159 5.38 -0.59 7.02
C GLN A 159 4.56 -1.31 5.94
N LEU A 160 3.78 -2.29 6.39
CA LEU A 160 2.74 -2.93 5.61
C LEU A 160 1.37 -2.45 6.09
N ASN A 161 0.46 -2.23 5.16
CA ASN A 161 -0.95 -1.95 5.41
C ASN A 161 -1.77 -2.98 4.64
N CYS A 162 -2.62 -3.73 5.34
CA CYS A 162 -3.46 -4.77 4.76
C CYS A 162 -4.93 -4.46 5.04
N SER A 163 -5.67 -4.15 3.97
CA SER A 163 -7.00 -3.57 4.07
C SER A 163 -7.91 -4.00 2.91
N VAL A 164 -9.23 -3.91 3.13
CA VAL A 164 -10.26 -4.03 2.09
C VAL A 164 -10.76 -2.62 1.78
N LYS A 165 -10.85 -2.24 0.50
CA LYS A 165 -11.29 -0.89 0.13
C LYS A 165 -12.77 -0.64 0.43
N ASN A 166 -13.61 -1.65 0.19
CA ASN A 166 -15.05 -1.60 0.46
C ASN A 166 -15.47 -2.93 1.07
N SER A 167 -15.81 -2.89 2.36
CA SER A 167 -16.36 -4.01 3.11
C SER A 167 -17.65 -3.59 3.79
N THR A 168 -18.60 -4.50 3.89
CA THR A 168 -19.82 -4.30 4.68
C THR A 168 -20.31 -5.67 5.15
N PRO A 169 -20.75 -5.83 6.41
CA PRO A 169 -20.48 -4.93 7.55
C PRO A 169 -18.97 -4.68 7.79
N GLU A 170 -18.63 -3.64 8.55
CA GLU A 170 -17.22 -3.29 8.82
C GLU A 170 -16.60 -4.22 9.88
N ASP A 171 -17.40 -4.61 10.88
CA ASP A 171 -17.09 -5.60 11.91
C ASP A 171 -16.97 -7.05 11.39
N ALA A 172 -17.37 -7.28 10.13
CA ALA A 172 -17.20 -8.57 9.46
C ALA A 172 -15.73 -8.93 9.19
N ILE A 173 -14.83 -7.94 9.18
CA ILE A 173 -13.43 -8.09 8.79
C ILE A 173 -12.54 -8.36 10.00
N SER A 174 -11.78 -9.44 9.90
CA SER A 174 -10.61 -9.69 10.75
C SER A 174 -9.34 -9.74 9.91
N VAL A 175 -8.26 -9.17 10.43
CA VAL A 175 -6.94 -9.11 9.79
C VAL A 175 -5.90 -9.70 10.73
N VAL A 176 -5.21 -10.74 10.29
CA VAL A 176 -4.18 -11.45 11.05
C VAL A 176 -2.88 -11.47 10.28
N TRP A 177 -1.78 -11.15 10.96
CA TRP A 177 -0.42 -11.21 10.41
C TRP A 177 0.26 -12.50 10.85
N LEU A 178 0.80 -13.23 9.87
CA LEU A 178 1.58 -14.44 10.06
C LEU A 178 3.04 -14.20 9.63
N GLN A 179 3.98 -14.72 10.41
CA GLN A 179 5.39 -14.83 10.04
C GLN A 179 5.75 -16.32 10.06
N ASN A 180 6.25 -16.86 8.96
CA ASN A 180 6.53 -18.31 8.82
C ASN A 180 5.33 -19.20 9.25
N ASN A 181 4.12 -18.83 8.84
CA ASN A 181 2.83 -19.46 9.18
C ASN A 181 2.40 -19.39 10.67
N MET A 182 3.11 -18.64 11.52
CA MET A 182 2.72 -18.40 12.92
C MET A 182 2.12 -17.01 13.10
N SER A 183 1.02 -16.89 13.86
CA SER A 183 0.39 -15.59 14.15
C SER A 183 1.30 -14.71 15.03
N VAL A 184 1.58 -13.50 14.56
CA VAL A 184 2.47 -12.53 15.23
C VAL A 184 1.77 -11.23 15.61
N ALA A 185 0.73 -10.81 14.88
CA ALA A 185 -0.04 -9.60 15.17
C ALA A 185 -1.46 -9.67 14.56
N ALA A 186 -2.31 -8.73 14.94
CA ALA A 186 -3.64 -8.52 14.37
C ALA A 186 -3.89 -7.04 14.12
N GLY A 187 -4.74 -6.73 13.14
CA GLY A 187 -5.06 -5.35 12.72
C GLY A 187 -4.49 -4.98 11.36
N ILE A 188 -4.84 -3.78 10.89
CA ILE A 188 -4.62 -3.33 9.50
C ILE A 188 -3.15 -3.02 9.20
N ASP A 189 -2.41 -2.45 10.16
CA ASP A 189 -1.03 -1.99 9.98
C ASP A 189 -0.02 -2.91 10.69
N PHE A 190 1.13 -3.12 10.04
CA PHE A 190 2.25 -3.90 10.58
C PHE A 190 3.57 -3.17 10.33
N HIS A 191 4.37 -2.95 11.38
CA HIS A 191 5.69 -2.35 11.26
C HIS A 191 6.74 -3.45 11.05
N ILE A 192 7.54 -3.33 9.99
CA ILE A 192 8.65 -4.25 9.73
C ILE A 192 9.86 -3.76 10.53
N GLU A 193 10.26 -4.52 11.55
CA GLU A 193 11.43 -4.17 12.37
C GLU A 193 12.73 -4.72 11.78
N ASN A 194 12.83 -6.02 11.49
CA ASN A 194 13.97 -6.63 10.78
C ASN A 194 13.69 -8.07 10.29
N SER A 195 12.81 -8.27 9.31
CA SER A 195 12.46 -9.63 8.81
C SER A 195 13.08 -9.93 7.44
N THR A 196 13.88 -10.99 7.39
CA THR A 196 14.17 -11.77 6.15
C THR A 196 13.11 -12.84 5.90
N ASP A 197 12.16 -13.00 6.82
CA ASP A 197 11.06 -13.96 6.75
C ASP A 197 9.93 -13.49 5.83
N ILE A 198 9.18 -14.48 5.31
CA ILE A 198 7.95 -14.24 4.55
C ILE A 198 6.85 -13.83 5.55
N LEU A 199 6.30 -12.63 5.33
CA LEU A 199 5.13 -12.12 6.04
C LEU A 199 3.87 -12.40 5.22
N GLN A 200 2.80 -12.78 5.90
CA GLN A 200 1.49 -12.99 5.30
C GLN A 200 0.46 -12.19 6.08
N CYS A 201 -0.40 -11.48 5.37
CA CYS A 201 -1.64 -10.96 5.92
C CYS A 201 -2.78 -11.86 5.46
N VAL A 202 -3.59 -12.34 6.39
CA VAL A 202 -4.86 -13.02 6.11
C VAL A 202 -6.00 -12.08 6.49
N ILE A 203 -6.84 -11.75 5.51
CA ILE A 203 -8.11 -11.06 5.72
C ILE A 203 -9.23 -12.10 5.65
N HIS A 204 -10.08 -12.16 6.67
CA HIS A 204 -11.26 -13.03 6.71
C HIS A 204 -12.53 -12.21 6.89
N HIS A 205 -13.56 -12.51 6.08
CA HIS A 205 -14.88 -11.87 6.12
C HIS A 205 -15.94 -12.85 6.63
N ALA A 206 -16.34 -12.70 7.90
CA ALA A 206 -17.13 -13.68 8.65
C ALA A 206 -18.45 -14.09 7.96
N TYR A 207 -19.25 -13.13 7.49
CA TYR A 207 -20.58 -13.42 6.90
C TYR A 207 -20.54 -14.02 5.47
N LEU A 208 -19.39 -14.00 4.81
CA LEU A 208 -19.21 -14.54 3.45
C LEU A 208 -18.40 -15.84 3.44
N ASP A 209 -17.85 -16.25 4.59
CA ASP A 209 -16.84 -17.30 4.74
C ASP A 209 -15.70 -17.20 3.70
N ARG A 210 -15.25 -15.97 3.42
CA ARG A 210 -14.17 -15.69 2.47
C ARG A 210 -12.88 -15.36 3.20
N THR A 211 -11.79 -15.83 2.62
CA THR A 211 -10.43 -15.47 3.00
C THR A 211 -9.68 -14.93 1.79
N TRP A 212 -8.78 -13.98 2.05
CA TRP A 212 -7.84 -13.45 1.08
C TRP A 212 -6.47 -13.34 1.73
N THR A 213 -5.40 -13.65 0.99
CA THR A 213 -4.04 -13.64 1.54
C THR A 213 -3.10 -12.73 0.75
N GLY A 214 -2.53 -11.76 1.45
CA GLY A 214 -1.45 -10.90 0.97
C GLY A 214 -0.11 -11.43 1.44
N TYR A 215 0.83 -11.65 0.53
CA TYR A 215 2.18 -12.11 0.82
C TYR A 215 3.19 -10.96 0.64
N TRP A 216 4.17 -10.88 1.53
CA TRP A 216 5.29 -9.94 1.42
C TRP A 216 6.61 -10.63 1.77
N GLU A 217 7.62 -10.40 0.94
CA GLU A 217 8.99 -10.88 1.13
C GLU A 217 9.97 -9.79 0.71
N MET A 218 11.15 -9.74 1.35
CA MET A 218 12.21 -8.82 0.99
C MET A 218 13.57 -9.49 0.87
N THR A 219 14.28 -9.16 -0.21
CA THR A 219 15.64 -9.62 -0.50
C THR A 219 16.58 -8.43 -0.68
N GLU A 220 17.82 -8.55 -0.21
CA GLU A 220 18.87 -7.56 -0.44
C GLU A 220 19.90 -8.11 -1.42
N LEU A 221 20.27 -7.30 -2.41
CA LEU A 221 21.13 -7.71 -3.51
C LEU A 221 22.18 -6.62 -3.79
N SER A 222 23.46 -6.95 -3.62
CA SER A 222 24.57 -6.05 -3.95
C SER A 222 25.42 -6.64 -5.07
N THR A 223 25.74 -5.82 -6.07
CA THR A 223 26.52 -6.25 -7.24
C THR A 223 27.50 -5.18 -7.72
N GLU A 224 28.62 -5.65 -8.27
CA GLU A 224 29.62 -4.88 -9.04
C GLU A 224 29.52 -5.20 -10.54
N GLN A 225 28.63 -6.12 -10.92
CA GLN A 225 28.39 -6.54 -12.30
C GLN A 225 27.52 -5.50 -13.04
N HIS A 226 27.73 -5.38 -14.35
CA HIS A 226 26.94 -4.48 -15.21
C HIS A 226 25.57 -5.07 -15.61
N LYS A 227 25.25 -6.30 -15.18
CA LYS A 227 23.98 -7.00 -15.39
C LYS A 227 23.57 -7.72 -14.11
N VAL A 228 22.29 -7.74 -13.76
CA VAL A 228 21.76 -8.49 -12.60
C VAL A 228 20.39 -9.08 -12.91
N LYS A 229 20.06 -10.26 -12.37
CA LYS A 229 18.73 -10.88 -12.40
C LYS A 229 17.90 -10.32 -11.24
N LEU A 230 16.66 -9.90 -11.52
CA LEU A 230 15.64 -9.63 -10.50
C LEU A 230 14.58 -10.73 -10.61
N GLU A 231 14.44 -11.53 -9.57
CA GLU A 231 13.55 -12.70 -9.54
C GLU A 231 12.15 -12.32 -9.02
N CYS A 232 11.10 -12.92 -9.58
CA CYS A 232 9.75 -12.81 -9.04
C CYS A 232 9.13 -14.19 -8.85
N LYS A 233 9.36 -14.77 -7.66
CA LYS A 233 8.89 -16.11 -7.28
C LYS A 233 7.39 -16.10 -7.02
N VAL A 234 6.59 -16.19 -8.08
CA VAL A 234 5.14 -16.22 -7.97
C VAL A 234 4.69 -17.50 -7.26
N CYS A 235 4.05 -17.35 -6.11
CA CYS A 235 3.47 -18.47 -5.39
C CYS A 235 2.21 -19.00 -6.10
N GLN A 236 2.19 -20.33 -6.29
CA GLN A 236 1.09 -21.13 -6.85
C GLN A 236 0.87 -21.06 -8.38
N SER A 237 0.35 -22.16 -8.93
CA SER A 237 0.06 -22.32 -10.36
C SER A 237 -1.02 -21.33 -10.80
N ILE A 238 -0.62 -20.34 -11.60
CA ILE A 238 -1.50 -19.22 -11.95
C ILE A 238 -2.66 -19.72 -12.83
N GLN A 239 -3.84 -19.81 -12.23
CA GLN A 239 -5.10 -19.94 -12.96
C GLN A 239 -5.56 -18.56 -13.47
N GLN A 240 -6.52 -18.57 -14.40
CA GLN A 240 -6.87 -17.43 -15.25
C GLN A 240 -7.15 -16.12 -14.47
N ASN A 241 -6.86 -14.98 -15.12
CA ASN A 241 -6.96 -13.61 -14.58
C ASN A 241 -5.90 -13.27 -13.51
N PHE A 242 -4.69 -12.97 -13.99
CA PHE A 242 -3.59 -12.43 -13.18
C PHE A 242 -2.96 -11.21 -13.84
N SER A 243 -2.23 -10.44 -13.03
CA SER A 243 -1.29 -9.41 -13.48
C SER A 243 -0.01 -9.43 -12.66
N VAL A 244 1.10 -9.09 -13.31
CA VAL A 244 2.41 -8.89 -12.70
C VAL A 244 2.91 -7.51 -13.11
N GLN A 245 3.27 -6.69 -12.14
CA GLN A 245 3.79 -5.35 -12.36
C GLN A 245 5.09 -5.17 -11.59
N TRP A 246 6.12 -4.74 -12.29
CA TRP A 246 7.40 -4.36 -11.72
C TRP A 246 7.49 -2.84 -11.62
N THR A 247 7.71 -2.32 -10.41
CA THR A 247 8.01 -0.90 -10.18
C THR A 247 9.38 -0.73 -9.53
N LYS A 248 10.11 0.31 -9.91
CA LYS A 248 11.29 0.79 -9.19
C LYS A 248 10.86 1.96 -8.32
N ARG A 249 11.08 1.85 -7.02
CA ARG A 249 10.80 2.91 -6.06
C ARG A 249 12.08 3.59 -5.61
N THR A 250 12.01 4.91 -5.53
CA THR A 250 13.00 5.80 -4.92
C THR A 250 12.30 6.66 -3.85
N ASN A 251 13.07 7.47 -3.12
CA ASN A 251 12.51 8.37 -2.10
C ASN A 251 11.49 9.40 -2.64
N PHE A 252 11.47 9.65 -3.96
CA PHE A 252 10.68 10.72 -4.58
C PHE A 252 9.78 10.24 -5.73
N SER A 253 9.95 9.02 -6.21
CA SER A 253 9.21 8.51 -7.37
C SER A 253 9.00 6.99 -7.30
N GLU A 254 7.91 6.56 -7.91
CA GLU A 254 7.67 5.17 -8.28
C GLU A 254 7.53 5.11 -9.80
N ILE A 255 8.33 4.26 -10.44
CA ILE A 255 8.51 4.20 -11.89
C ILE A 255 8.15 2.80 -12.35
N GLU A 256 7.24 2.66 -13.32
CA GLU A 256 6.98 1.36 -13.94
C GLU A 256 8.22 0.90 -14.71
N VAL A 257 8.65 -0.34 -14.45
CA VAL A 257 9.81 -0.99 -15.09
C VAL A 257 9.33 -1.92 -16.20
N ALA A 258 8.34 -2.76 -15.88
CA ALA A 258 7.70 -3.66 -16.82
C ALA A 258 6.35 -4.16 -16.30
N SER A 259 5.47 -4.62 -17.18
CA SER A 259 4.20 -5.23 -16.80
C SER A 259 3.78 -6.39 -17.69
N MET A 260 3.01 -7.32 -17.11
CA MET A 260 2.48 -8.53 -17.75
C MET A 260 1.06 -8.78 -17.24
N ASP A 261 0.22 -9.29 -18.13
CA ASP A 261 -1.12 -9.73 -17.79
C ASP A 261 -1.41 -11.09 -18.45
N SER A 262 -2.51 -11.71 -18.02
CA SER A 262 -2.97 -13.01 -18.53
C SER A 262 -3.22 -13.08 -20.06
N VAL A 263 -3.32 -11.94 -20.75
CA VAL A 263 -3.48 -11.86 -22.21
C VAL A 263 -2.13 -11.81 -22.91
N LYS A 264 -1.23 -10.91 -22.47
CA LYS A 264 0.07 -10.66 -23.10
C LYS A 264 1.06 -11.82 -22.91
N LYS A 265 0.98 -12.54 -21.78
CA LYS A 265 1.82 -13.72 -21.43
C LYS A 265 3.33 -13.54 -21.60
N THR A 266 3.81 -12.30 -21.65
CA THR A 266 5.23 -11.97 -21.85
C THR A 266 5.45 -10.60 -21.23
N LEU A 267 6.50 -10.47 -20.42
CA LEU A 267 6.79 -9.25 -19.69
C LEU A 267 7.15 -8.10 -20.64
N GLN A 268 6.36 -7.03 -20.63
CA GLN A 268 6.55 -5.87 -21.51
C GLN A 268 7.32 -4.77 -20.77
N PRO A 269 8.53 -4.39 -21.22
CA PRO A 269 9.27 -3.26 -20.65
C PRO A 269 8.55 -1.91 -20.86
N ALA A 270 8.55 -1.07 -19.83
CA ALA A 270 8.19 0.33 -19.95
C ALA A 270 9.18 1.09 -20.86
N ASP A 271 8.77 2.23 -21.43
CA ASP A 271 9.56 2.94 -22.47
C ASP A 271 11.01 3.26 -22.06
N GLY A 272 11.23 3.70 -20.80
CA GLY A 272 12.57 3.99 -20.28
C GLY A 272 13.47 2.75 -20.07
N TYR A 273 12.89 1.55 -20.15
CA TYR A 273 13.54 0.27 -19.84
C TYR A 273 13.66 -0.67 -21.05
N LYS A 274 12.97 -0.40 -22.17
CA LYS A 274 12.95 -1.24 -23.40
C LYS A 274 14.32 -1.68 -23.94
N GLN A 275 15.34 -0.83 -23.86
CA GLN A 275 16.69 -1.18 -24.36
C GLN A 275 17.54 -1.93 -23.32
N ARG A 276 17.17 -1.89 -22.04
CA ARG A 276 17.97 -2.33 -20.88
C ARG A 276 17.45 -3.58 -20.18
N LEU A 277 16.24 -4.05 -20.51
CA LEU A 277 15.69 -5.29 -19.99
C LEU A 277 15.85 -6.46 -20.96
N GLU A 278 16.04 -7.64 -20.40
CA GLU A 278 16.16 -8.92 -21.09
C GLU A 278 15.41 -9.95 -20.22
N GLN A 279 14.32 -10.53 -20.73
CA GLN A 279 13.52 -11.50 -19.95
C GLN A 279 14.35 -12.75 -19.62
N ALA A 280 14.18 -13.29 -18.42
CA ALA A 280 14.91 -14.50 -18.04
C ALA A 280 14.32 -15.74 -18.72
N SER A 281 15.18 -16.67 -19.16
CA SER A 281 14.74 -17.90 -19.85
C SER A 281 14.29 -19.01 -18.91
N ASP A 282 14.66 -18.91 -17.63
CA ASP A 282 14.39 -19.87 -16.55
C ASP A 282 13.19 -19.48 -15.68
N ASP A 283 12.73 -18.23 -15.74
CA ASP A 283 11.59 -17.69 -14.99
C ASP A 283 10.91 -16.59 -15.82
N GLU A 284 9.68 -16.84 -16.27
CA GLU A 284 8.93 -15.93 -17.16
C GLU A 284 8.54 -14.59 -16.49
N TYR A 285 8.57 -14.51 -15.16
CA TYR A 285 8.26 -13.31 -14.38
C TYR A 285 9.51 -12.50 -13.99
N ALA A 286 10.69 -13.09 -14.14
CA ALA A 286 11.98 -12.48 -13.89
C ALA A 286 12.57 -11.80 -15.14
N PHE A 287 13.48 -10.87 -14.89
CA PHE A 287 14.27 -10.24 -15.94
C PHE A 287 15.70 -9.96 -15.48
N TYR A 288 16.57 -9.75 -16.45
CA TYR A 288 17.85 -9.11 -16.25
C TYR A 288 17.77 -7.64 -16.65
N ILE A 289 18.31 -6.76 -15.80
CA ILE A 289 18.64 -5.40 -16.16
C ILE A 289 20.14 -5.32 -16.45
N LYS A 290 20.51 -4.69 -17.56
CA LYS A 290 21.88 -4.49 -18.03
C LYS A 290 22.25 -3.00 -18.10
N ASP A 291 23.54 -2.77 -18.30
CA ASP A 291 24.17 -1.44 -18.33
C ASP A 291 23.95 -0.71 -16.98
N LEU A 292 24.09 -1.44 -15.87
CA LEU A 292 23.82 -0.95 -14.51
C LEU A 292 24.73 0.23 -14.11
N GLY A 293 24.11 1.31 -13.65
CA GLY A 293 24.76 2.45 -13.02
C GLY A 293 24.40 2.60 -11.54
N THR A 294 25.07 3.51 -10.84
CA THR A 294 24.79 3.80 -9.42
C THR A 294 23.36 4.29 -9.18
N GLU A 295 22.78 4.97 -10.17
CA GLU A 295 21.40 5.43 -10.23
C GLU A 295 20.36 4.30 -10.32
N ASP A 296 20.76 3.07 -10.64
CA ASP A 296 19.88 1.91 -10.60
C ASP A 296 19.67 1.35 -9.20
N THR A 297 20.45 1.81 -8.21
CA THR A 297 20.25 1.52 -6.78
C THR A 297 18.85 1.95 -6.33
N GLY A 298 18.17 1.09 -5.57
CA GLY A 298 16.80 1.33 -5.08
C GLY A 298 16.02 0.05 -4.80
N GLU A 299 14.78 0.20 -4.38
CA GLU A 299 13.87 -0.92 -4.12
C GLU A 299 13.08 -1.25 -5.40
N TYR A 300 13.22 -2.46 -5.93
CA TYR A 300 12.43 -2.99 -7.04
C TYR A 300 11.33 -3.89 -6.47
N LEU A 301 10.08 -3.59 -6.81
CA LEU A 301 8.90 -4.28 -6.30
C LEU A 301 8.31 -5.11 -7.44
N CYS A 302 8.28 -6.43 -7.31
CA CYS A 302 7.39 -7.27 -8.11
C CYS A 302 6.06 -7.40 -7.36
N THR A 303 5.00 -6.82 -7.93
CA THR A 303 3.63 -6.96 -7.43
C THR A 303 2.87 -7.92 -8.33
N THR A 304 2.37 -9.02 -7.77
CA THR A 304 1.47 -9.95 -8.46
C THR A 304 0.09 -9.90 -7.84
N VAL A 305 -0.95 -9.93 -8.68
CA VAL A 305 -2.35 -9.91 -8.26
C VAL A 305 -3.07 -11.09 -8.88
N GLN A 306 -3.76 -11.85 -8.03
CA GLN A 306 -4.60 -13.00 -8.36
C GLN A 306 -6.00 -12.81 -7.76
N ILE A 307 -6.95 -13.70 -8.06
CA ILE A 307 -8.34 -13.59 -7.59
C ILE A 307 -8.44 -13.62 -6.05
N ASN A 308 -7.69 -14.52 -5.39
CA ASN A 308 -7.78 -14.77 -3.95
C ASN A 308 -6.57 -14.27 -3.14
N GLY A 309 -5.64 -13.55 -3.79
CA GLY A 309 -4.42 -13.12 -3.13
C GLY A 309 -3.57 -12.14 -3.94
N MET A 310 -2.54 -11.61 -3.29
CA MET A 310 -1.59 -10.65 -3.84
C MET A 310 -0.22 -10.94 -3.23
N GLN A 311 0.85 -10.79 -4.00
CA GLN A 311 2.21 -10.96 -3.50
C GLN A 311 3.05 -9.73 -3.86
N ILE A 312 3.81 -9.22 -2.91
CA ILE A 312 4.79 -8.16 -3.11
C ILE A 312 6.17 -8.72 -2.73
N ILE A 313 7.05 -8.88 -3.72
CA ILE A 313 8.47 -9.19 -3.50
C ILE A 313 9.25 -7.89 -3.67
N VAL A 314 10.01 -7.51 -2.66
CA VAL A 314 10.88 -6.32 -2.68
C VAL A 314 12.33 -6.77 -2.82
N THR A 315 13.03 -6.33 -3.86
CA THR A 315 14.49 -6.50 -3.98
C THR A 315 15.16 -5.13 -3.81
N SER A 316 15.89 -4.96 -2.70
CA SER A 316 16.75 -3.80 -2.47
C SER A 316 18.06 -4.01 -3.22
N LEU A 317 18.19 -3.38 -4.39
CA LEU A 317 19.38 -3.45 -5.22
C LEU A 317 20.37 -2.33 -4.85
N THR A 318 21.61 -2.71 -4.54
CA THR A 318 22.74 -1.79 -4.34
C THR A 318 23.80 -2.03 -5.42
N VAL A 319 23.88 -1.14 -6.39
CA VAL A 319 24.93 -1.16 -7.41
C VAL A 319 26.16 -0.47 -6.84
N LYS A 320 27.19 -1.25 -6.53
CA LYS A 320 28.48 -0.69 -6.12
C LYS A 320 29.13 -0.06 -7.35
N GLY A 321 29.34 1.26 -7.28
CA GLY A 321 30.09 1.96 -8.30
C GLY A 321 31.50 1.39 -8.40
N VAL A 322 31.84 0.80 -9.54
CA VAL A 322 33.23 0.56 -9.88
C VAL A 322 33.90 1.93 -9.88
N GLU A 323 34.84 2.17 -8.95
CA GLU A 323 35.77 3.28 -9.07
C GLU A 323 36.62 3.02 -10.31
N GLY A 324 36.12 3.44 -11.47
CA GLY A 324 36.64 3.14 -12.79
C GLY A 324 37.98 3.81 -13.04
N ASN A 325 39.02 3.31 -12.37
CA ASN A 325 40.41 3.69 -12.46
C ASN A 325 40.68 5.20 -12.56
N LYS A 326 39.84 6.04 -11.93
CA LYS A 326 39.96 7.51 -11.99
C LYS A 326 41.32 7.94 -11.46
N ALA A 327 41.80 7.34 -10.37
CA ALA A 327 43.14 7.54 -9.84
C ALA A 327 44.25 7.11 -10.83
N LEU A 328 44.06 6.04 -11.61
CA LEU A 328 45.04 5.56 -12.58
C LEU A 328 45.06 6.42 -13.85
N ILE A 329 43.91 6.87 -14.34
CA ILE A 329 43.80 7.79 -15.48
C ILE A 329 44.35 9.18 -15.10
N ILE A 330 43.98 9.71 -13.93
CA ILE A 330 44.55 10.96 -13.40
C ILE A 330 46.06 10.80 -13.19
N GLY A 331 46.52 9.67 -12.66
CA GLY A 331 47.94 9.34 -12.51
C GLY A 331 48.72 9.32 -13.84
N LEU A 332 48.13 8.75 -14.91
CA LEU A 332 48.71 8.77 -16.25
C LEU A 332 48.76 10.18 -16.85
N ILE A 333 47.71 10.99 -16.67
CA ILE A 333 47.68 12.39 -17.12
C ILE A 333 48.74 13.22 -16.40
N ILE A 334 48.80 13.14 -15.06
CA ILE A 334 49.79 13.85 -14.25
C ILE A 334 51.21 13.38 -14.61
N GLY A 335 51.43 12.06 -14.74
CA GLY A 335 52.71 11.49 -15.16
C GLY A 335 53.17 11.99 -16.53
N GLY A 336 52.26 12.06 -17.51
CA GLY A 336 52.52 12.62 -18.84
C GLY A 336 52.89 14.10 -18.79
N ILE A 337 52.16 14.92 -18.03
CA ILE A 337 52.46 16.35 -17.84
C ILE A 337 53.83 16.54 -17.19
N CYS A 338 54.12 15.81 -16.11
CA CYS A 338 55.42 15.84 -15.43
C CYS A 338 56.58 15.43 -16.34
N PHE A 339 56.39 14.44 -17.21
CA PHE A 339 57.40 14.01 -18.19
C PHE A 339 57.68 15.10 -19.24
N VAL A 340 56.64 15.75 -19.78
CA VAL A 340 56.79 16.85 -20.73
C VAL A 340 57.48 18.06 -20.09
N LEU A 341 57.10 18.43 -18.87
CA LEU A 341 57.74 19.51 -18.11
C LEU A 341 59.20 19.16 -17.76
N GLY A 342 59.50 17.90 -17.42
CA GLY A 342 60.86 17.41 -17.20
C GLY A 342 61.75 17.54 -18.44
N ILE A 343 61.25 17.15 -19.62
CA ILE A 343 61.96 17.32 -20.90
C ILE A 343 62.16 18.81 -21.24
N ALA A 344 61.15 19.65 -21.01
CA ALA A 344 61.24 21.09 -21.24
C ALA A 344 62.29 21.74 -20.31
N GLY A 345 62.30 21.37 -19.02
CA GLY A 345 63.29 21.80 -18.04
C GLY A 345 64.71 21.34 -18.39
N LEU A 346 64.88 20.08 -18.82
CA LEU A 346 66.17 19.55 -19.31
C LEU A 346 66.68 20.32 -20.53
N ARG A 347 65.81 20.60 -21.52
CA ARG A 347 66.17 21.44 -22.69
C ARG A 347 66.54 22.86 -22.28
N TYR A 348 65.81 23.47 -21.36
CA TYR A 348 66.10 24.81 -20.85
C TYR A 348 67.44 24.84 -20.11
N TRP A 349 67.70 23.86 -19.25
CA TRP A 349 68.96 23.73 -18.51
C TRP A 349 70.15 23.54 -19.45
N TYR A 350 70.05 22.67 -20.47
CA TYR A 350 71.11 22.49 -21.47
C TYR A 350 71.40 23.79 -22.24
N LYS A 351 70.35 24.53 -22.63
CA LYS A 351 70.46 25.83 -23.31
C LYS A 351 71.06 26.93 -22.42
N SER A 352 70.74 26.91 -21.12
CA SER A 352 71.31 27.82 -20.12
C SER A 352 72.80 27.52 -19.86
N ARG A 353 73.17 26.24 -19.79
CA ARG A 353 74.58 25.81 -19.64
C ARG A 353 75.45 26.21 -20.83
N GLY A 354 74.88 26.24 -22.04
CA GLY A 354 75.55 26.74 -23.24
C GLY A 354 75.78 28.25 -23.28
N ARG A 355 75.07 29.07 -22.48
CA ARG A 355 75.31 30.53 -22.38
C ARG A 355 76.41 30.89 -21.38
N ASN A 356 76.52 30.15 -20.28
CA ASN A 356 77.50 30.45 -19.22
C ASN A 356 78.97 30.30 -19.64
N GLN A 357 79.27 29.88 -20.87
CA GLN A 357 80.64 29.75 -21.38
C GLN A 357 81.12 31.00 -22.17
N ASP A 358 80.21 31.88 -22.61
CA ASP A 358 80.54 33.11 -23.35
C ASP A 358 80.76 34.34 -22.42
N ASP A 359 80.13 34.35 -21.24
CA ASP A 359 80.15 35.52 -20.33
C ASP A 359 81.37 35.56 -19.37
N VAL A 360 82.23 34.53 -19.38
CA VAL A 360 83.41 34.46 -18.48
C VAL A 360 84.61 35.27 -19.01
N VAL A 361 84.56 35.77 -20.25
CA VAL A 361 85.71 36.46 -20.92
C VAL A 361 85.58 38.00 -20.93
N ARG A 362 84.46 38.59 -20.46
CA ARG A 362 84.27 40.06 -20.40
C ARG A 362 83.81 40.54 -19.01
N GLY A 363 84.75 40.57 -18.06
CA GLY A 363 84.47 41.00 -16.67
C GLY A 363 85.65 41.56 -15.88
N LEU A 364 86.79 41.89 -16.51
CA LEU A 364 87.95 42.49 -15.85
C LEU A 364 88.24 43.88 -16.44
N GLY A 365 87.77 44.94 -15.75
CA GLY A 365 88.17 46.31 -16.09
C GLY A 365 87.16 47.42 -15.82
N ALA A 366 86.88 47.73 -14.55
CA ALA A 366 86.51 49.10 -14.14
C ALA A 366 86.72 49.27 -12.62
N MET A 367 87.56 50.21 -12.22
CA MET A 367 87.86 50.49 -10.82
C MET A 367 87.16 51.80 -10.37
N ARG A 368 86.71 51.82 -9.11
CA ARG A 368 86.78 53.00 -8.21
C ARG A 368 85.86 54.21 -8.47
N LYS A 369 84.76 54.28 -7.71
CA LYS A 369 84.23 55.41 -6.89
C LYS A 369 82.79 55.03 -6.48
N GLY A 370 82.36 54.98 -5.22
CA GLY A 370 82.96 55.40 -3.96
C GLY A 370 82.06 56.44 -3.27
N GLN A 371 81.18 55.99 -2.36
CA GLN A 371 80.58 56.86 -1.33
C GLN A 371 80.14 56.05 -0.10
N GLN A 372 80.27 56.66 1.08
CA GLN A 372 80.07 56.09 2.42
C GLN A 372 78.61 56.15 2.91
N ILE A 373 78.34 55.37 3.97
CA ILE A 373 77.43 55.55 5.15
C ILE A 373 77.16 54.09 5.64
N SER A 374 77.86 53.58 6.67
CA SER A 374 77.56 53.67 8.13
C SER A 374 76.16 53.14 8.49
N LEU A 375 75.93 52.36 9.55
CA LEU A 375 76.79 51.68 10.55
C LEU A 375 75.94 50.55 11.18
N ASP A 376 76.52 49.75 12.08
CA ASP A 376 75.84 48.87 13.07
C ASP A 376 75.03 47.67 12.50
N GLU A 377 75.48 46.43 12.69
CA GLU A 377 75.31 45.58 13.90
C GLU A 377 73.84 45.18 14.17
N ALA A 378 73.48 43.92 14.44
CA ALA A 378 74.27 42.81 14.96
C ALA A 378 73.88 41.41 14.41
N LYS A 379 74.92 40.56 14.42
CA LYS A 379 74.97 39.12 14.77
C LYS A 379 73.67 38.51 15.33
N ILE A 380 73.18 37.43 14.70
CA ILE A 380 73.43 36.01 15.07
C ILE A 380 72.99 35.66 16.50
N CYS A 381 71.99 34.80 16.60
CA CYS A 381 71.91 33.77 17.64
C CYS A 381 71.26 32.49 17.09
N THR A 382 72.06 31.46 16.87
CA THR A 382 71.65 30.11 16.50
C THR A 382 71.22 29.30 17.72
N THR A 383 70.25 28.39 17.51
CA THR A 383 70.09 27.13 18.27
C THR A 383 69.71 27.22 19.77
N THR A 384 68.59 26.61 20.14
CA THR A 384 68.56 25.44 21.05
C THR A 384 67.16 24.80 21.03
N ILE A 385 67.11 23.48 20.86
CA ILE A 385 65.91 22.67 21.06
C ILE A 385 65.86 22.27 22.54
N VAL A 386 64.76 22.59 23.23
CA VAL A 386 64.36 21.92 24.48
C VAL A 386 62.93 21.46 24.30
N ASN A 387 62.66 20.19 24.59
CA ASN A 387 61.37 19.55 24.36
C ASN A 387 60.93 18.83 25.65
N VAL A 388 59.98 19.40 26.40
CA VAL A 388 59.35 18.75 27.56
C VAL A 388 57.88 19.15 27.68
N GLY A 389 56.98 18.19 27.44
CA GLY A 389 55.89 17.83 28.36
C GLY A 389 54.68 18.74 28.58
N ASN A 390 53.51 18.17 28.27
CA ASN A 390 52.21 18.30 28.97
C ASN A 390 51.29 19.52 28.71
N LYS A 391 50.21 19.21 27.97
CA LYS A 391 48.86 19.82 27.97
C LYS A 391 48.12 19.57 29.31
N PRO A 392 46.85 20.02 29.52
CA PRO A 392 46.08 21.13 28.89
C PRO A 392 45.37 22.07 29.91
N VAL A 393 44.98 23.29 29.50
CA VAL A 393 43.78 23.97 30.08
C VAL A 393 43.01 24.70 28.98
N PHE A 394 41.68 24.53 28.97
CA PHE A 394 40.71 25.23 28.13
C PHE A 394 40.31 26.58 28.74
N ASN A 395 40.13 27.65 27.94
CA ASN A 395 38.83 28.33 27.93
C ASN A 395 38.52 29.18 26.69
N ARG A 396 37.21 29.24 26.44
CA ARG A 396 36.35 30.21 25.72
C ARG A 396 36.87 31.66 25.60
N SER A 397 36.37 32.54 24.71
CA SER A 397 35.44 32.49 23.55
C SER A 397 35.25 33.92 23.00
N LEU A 398 34.47 34.10 21.92
CA LEU A 398 34.09 35.37 21.26
C LEU A 398 35.21 36.00 20.42
N SER A 399 35.12 36.20 19.11
CA SER A 399 34.00 36.41 18.16
C SER A 399 33.36 37.81 18.19
N LYS A 400 33.82 38.67 17.27
CA LYS A 400 33.11 39.66 16.43
C LYS A 400 34.17 40.43 15.62
N GLU A 401 34.22 40.33 14.29
CA GLU A 401 33.29 40.84 13.25
C GLU A 401 33.49 42.32 12.88
N LYS A 402 33.23 42.62 11.59
CA LYS A 402 33.22 43.92 10.88
C LYS A 402 34.61 44.48 10.51
N PHE A 403 34.82 45.21 9.41
CA PHE A 403 34.07 45.53 8.16
C PHE A 403 35.06 46.27 7.22
N ILE A 404 34.93 46.34 5.88
CA ILE A 404 34.19 45.57 4.85
C ILE A 404 34.82 45.92 3.49
N ASN A 405 34.81 45.04 2.46
CA ASN A 405 34.47 45.43 1.08
C ASN A 405 34.42 44.25 0.09
N CYS A 406 33.74 44.49 -1.03
CA CYS A 406 33.22 43.48 -1.95
C CYS A 406 33.71 43.69 -3.39
N ILE A 407 33.69 42.59 -4.14
CA ILE A 407 33.33 42.49 -5.57
C ILE A 407 34.39 42.74 -6.67
N ASP A 408 34.38 41.74 -7.57
CA ASP A 408 34.72 41.67 -9.00
C ASP A 408 36.08 41.23 -9.57
N LEU A 409 35.89 40.46 -10.67
CA LEU A 409 36.82 39.73 -11.52
C LEU A 409 37.71 40.62 -12.41
N VAL A 410 38.75 39.98 -12.97
CA VAL A 410 39.32 40.11 -14.35
C VAL A 410 40.81 40.49 -14.42
N CYS A 411 41.54 39.73 -15.27
CA CYS A 411 42.92 39.89 -15.78
C CYS A 411 44.08 39.75 -14.76
N VAL A 412 45.16 38.98 -14.98
CA VAL A 412 45.96 38.58 -16.17
C VAL A 412 46.93 39.66 -16.65
N LEU A 413 48.22 39.26 -16.77
CA LEU A 413 49.46 40.05 -16.95
C LEU A 413 49.93 40.75 -15.65
N GLU A 414 51.23 40.76 -15.31
CA GLU A 414 52.45 40.44 -16.07
C GLU A 414 53.56 39.90 -15.13
N LYS A 415 54.31 38.85 -15.53
CA LYS A 415 55.62 38.38 -14.97
C LYS A 415 55.71 38.27 -13.41
N LEU A 416 55.85 37.08 -12.82
CA LEU A 416 56.79 35.99 -13.14
C LEU A 416 56.33 34.67 -12.49
#